data_AF-A0A8S0U5A5-F1
#
_entry.id   AF-A0A8S0U5A5-F1
#
_cell.length_a   1.000
_cell.length_b   1.000
_cell.length_c   1.000
_cell.angle_alpha   90.00
_cell.angle_beta   90.00
_cell.angle_gamma   90.00
#
_symmetry.space_group_name_H-M   'P 1'
#
loop_
_entity.id
_entity.type
_entity.pdbx_description
1 polymer ?
#
loop_
_entity_poly.entity_id
_entity_poly.type
_entity_poly.pdbx_seq_one_letter_code
_entity_poly.pdbx_strand_id
1 'polypeptide(L)'
;MSLGDFFTLTEMNDGLTAPSRVRELVALLQKDRDCILIVGDATRQQSVVARTTAATENKDCLDLFVQLDGLQFIDKWLKDAKKFSNETGESFVEESISHLLQALEKLHVDDKKLVSSNICTTVRDLLGHNNSKVLDRARALLDSWENDRSCNASSMNIDRVEPLTNNDMQITADSERDSKHSEFSVGGALISVIIMVTMTKN
;
A
#
# COMPACT_ATOMS: atom_id res chain seq x y z
N MET A 1 13.37 7.81 -24.01
CA MET A 1 14.36 7.08 -23.19
C MET A 1 13.58 6.22 -22.22
N SER A 2 13.96 4.96 -22.06
CA SER A 2 13.35 4.12 -21.03
C SER A 2 14.04 4.39 -19.68
N LEU A 3 13.34 4.21 -18.57
CA LEU A 3 13.91 4.43 -17.23
C LEU A 3 15.09 3.48 -16.93
N GLY A 4 15.14 2.33 -17.60
CA GLY A 4 16.25 1.40 -17.52
C GLY A 4 17.53 1.90 -18.19
N ASP A 5 17.42 2.72 -19.24
CA ASP A 5 18.58 3.26 -19.97
C ASP A 5 19.15 4.53 -19.31
N PHE A 6 18.47 5.05 -18.29
CA PHE A 6 18.88 6.26 -17.60
C PHE A 6 20.11 6.04 -16.70
N PHE A 7 20.21 4.87 -16.08
CA PHE A 7 21.28 4.56 -15.15
C PHE A 7 22.47 3.94 -15.85
N THR A 8 23.67 4.36 -15.46
CA THR A 8 24.88 3.62 -15.80
C THR A 8 24.96 2.32 -14.99
N LEU A 9 25.73 1.34 -15.47
CA LEU A 9 25.95 0.09 -14.73
C LEU A 9 26.52 0.34 -13.33
N THR A 10 27.39 1.34 -13.18
CA THR A 10 27.94 1.77 -11.88
C THR A 10 26.85 2.30 -10.97
N GLU A 11 25.99 3.21 -11.45
CA GLU A 11 24.88 3.75 -10.65
C GLU A 11 23.90 2.66 -10.20
N MET A 12 23.68 1.63 -11.00
CA MET A 12 22.83 0.50 -10.62
C MET A 12 23.41 -0.35 -9.48
N ASN A 13 24.73 -0.39 -9.33
CA ASN A 13 25.42 -1.20 -8.32
C ASN A 13 25.78 -0.40 -7.07
N ASP A 14 26.23 0.84 -7.26
CA ASP A 14 26.79 1.71 -6.20
C ASP A 14 25.87 2.88 -5.83
N GLY A 15 24.75 3.04 -6.55
CA GLY A 15 23.79 4.11 -6.34
C GLY A 15 24.19 5.46 -6.93
N LEU A 16 23.39 6.49 -6.64
CA LEU A 16 23.57 7.85 -7.14
C LEU A 16 24.54 8.65 -6.27
N THR A 17 25.64 9.10 -6.85
CA THR A 17 26.67 9.86 -6.12
C THR A 17 26.54 11.38 -6.26
N ALA A 18 25.71 11.86 -7.20
CA ALA A 18 25.57 13.28 -7.53
C ALA A 18 24.09 13.75 -7.43
N PRO A 19 23.80 14.82 -6.66
CA PRO A 19 22.44 15.37 -6.56
C PRO A 19 21.84 15.85 -7.89
N SER A 20 22.66 16.25 -8.87
CA SER A 20 22.18 16.58 -10.23
C SER A 20 21.47 15.39 -10.90
N ARG A 21 22.02 14.19 -10.74
CA ARG A 21 21.45 12.95 -11.28
C ARG A 21 20.11 12.62 -10.66
N VAL A 22 19.93 12.89 -9.36
CA VAL A 22 18.63 12.74 -8.69
C VAL A 22 17.57 13.66 -9.30
N ARG A 23 17.93 14.92 -9.60
CA ARG A 23 16.99 15.86 -10.26
C ARG A 23 16.59 15.38 -11.65
N GLU A 24 17.55 14.90 -12.42
CA GLU A 24 17.28 14.34 -13.76
C GLU A 24 16.39 13.10 -13.69
N LEU A 25 16.65 12.21 -12.74
CA LEU A 25 15.82 11.04 -12.48
C LEU A 25 14.38 11.45 -12.19
N VAL A 26 14.16 12.33 -11.20
CA VAL A 26 12.80 12.74 -10.82
C VAL A 26 12.10 13.47 -11.97
N ALA A 27 12.80 14.31 -12.73
CA ALA A 27 12.24 14.93 -13.92
C ALA A 27 11.80 13.90 -14.98
N LEU A 28 12.56 12.83 -15.17
CA LEU A 28 12.18 11.70 -16.02
C LEU A 28 10.94 10.98 -15.47
N LEU A 29 10.91 10.68 -14.17
CA LEU A 29 9.76 10.03 -13.52
C LEU A 29 8.49 10.85 -13.66
N GLN A 30 8.58 12.18 -13.54
CA GLN A 30 7.45 13.10 -13.71
C GLN A 30 6.93 13.08 -15.13
N LYS A 31 7.82 13.04 -16.13
CA LYS A 31 7.46 12.98 -17.55
C LYS A 31 6.80 11.64 -17.92
N ASP A 32 7.27 10.54 -17.34
CA ASP A 32 6.72 9.21 -17.60
C ASP A 32 5.37 8.97 -16.89
N ARG A 33 4.94 9.85 -15.95
CA ARG A 33 3.59 9.76 -15.34
C ARG A 33 2.46 9.81 -16.37
N ASP A 34 2.72 10.39 -17.53
CA ASP A 34 1.76 10.54 -18.63
C ASP A 34 1.83 9.40 -19.66
N CYS A 35 2.80 8.49 -19.54
CA CYS A 35 2.94 7.35 -20.43
C CYS A 35 2.17 6.12 -19.91
N ILE A 36 1.25 5.61 -20.74
CA ILE A 36 0.56 4.33 -20.49
C ILE A 36 1.56 3.20 -20.78
N LEU A 37 2.39 2.87 -19.79
CA LEU A 37 3.23 1.67 -19.84
C LEU A 37 2.41 0.45 -19.45
N ILE A 38 2.66 -0.69 -20.11
CA ILE A 38 2.12 -1.98 -19.69
C ILE A 38 2.61 -2.24 -18.26
N VAL A 39 1.71 -2.61 -17.36
CA VAL A 39 1.99 -2.72 -15.91
C VAL A 39 3.22 -3.59 -15.61
N GLY A 40 3.43 -4.68 -16.37
CA GLY A 40 4.62 -5.54 -16.24
C GLY A 40 5.94 -4.82 -16.57
N ASP A 41 5.98 -4.02 -17.65
CA ASP A 41 7.17 -3.26 -18.04
C ASP A 41 7.44 -2.10 -17.07
N ALA A 42 6.37 -1.44 -16.61
CA ALA A 42 6.46 -0.45 -15.56
C ALA A 42 7.07 -1.04 -14.28
N THR A 43 6.63 -2.23 -13.88
CA THR A 43 7.13 -2.93 -12.67
C THR A 43 8.64 -3.21 -12.76
N ARG A 44 9.14 -3.60 -13.94
CA ARG A 44 10.58 -3.83 -14.16
C ARG A 44 11.39 -2.53 -14.05
N GLN A 45 10.90 -1.45 -14.64
CA GLN A 45 11.55 -0.13 -14.57
C GLN A 45 11.57 0.43 -13.14
N GLN A 46 10.47 0.29 -12.41
CA GLN A 46 10.36 0.64 -11.00
C GLN A 46 11.38 -0.12 -10.15
N SER A 47 11.55 -1.42 -10.42
CA SER A 47 12.54 -2.26 -9.74
C SER A 47 13.97 -1.74 -9.95
N VAL A 48 14.32 -1.23 -11.15
CA VAL A 48 15.63 -0.62 -11.41
C VAL A 48 15.82 0.64 -10.56
N VAL A 49 14.84 1.54 -10.54
CA VAL A 49 14.92 2.76 -9.70
C VAL A 49 15.05 2.41 -8.22
N ALA A 50 14.25 1.45 -7.76
CA ALA A 50 14.25 1.01 -6.37
C ALA A 50 15.60 0.42 -5.97
N ARG A 51 16.18 -0.45 -6.80
CA ARG A 51 17.52 -1.03 -6.58
C ARG A 51 18.60 0.04 -6.54
N THR A 52 18.61 0.97 -7.50
CA THR A 52 19.58 2.07 -7.52
C THR A 52 19.43 2.97 -6.30
N THR A 53 18.20 3.28 -5.89
CA THR A 53 17.93 4.06 -4.67
C THR A 53 18.42 3.31 -3.43
N ALA A 54 18.17 2.00 -3.35
CA ALA A 54 18.62 1.16 -2.24
C ALA A 54 20.15 1.03 -2.16
N ALA A 55 20.84 1.05 -3.31
CA ALA A 55 22.30 1.04 -3.38
C ALA A 55 22.92 2.41 -3.03
N THR A 56 22.13 3.50 -3.07
CA THR A 56 22.65 4.84 -2.83
C THR A 56 23.00 5.02 -1.35
N GLU A 57 24.28 5.34 -1.09
CA GLU A 57 24.78 5.68 0.25
C GLU A 57 24.93 7.19 0.47
N ASN A 58 24.89 7.98 -0.61
CA ASN A 58 24.99 9.43 -0.51
C ASN A 58 23.71 10.01 0.11
N LYS A 59 23.83 10.51 1.34
CA LYS A 59 22.70 11.08 2.09
C LYS A 59 22.07 12.29 1.39
N ASP A 60 22.86 13.20 0.82
CA ASP A 60 22.33 14.37 0.11
C ASP A 60 21.49 13.96 -1.10
N CYS A 61 21.87 12.87 -1.79
CA CYS A 61 21.09 12.31 -2.89
C CYS A 61 19.75 11.73 -2.41
N LEU A 62 19.77 10.96 -1.31
CA LEU A 62 18.57 10.36 -0.72
C LEU A 62 17.62 11.45 -0.18
N ASP A 63 18.14 12.42 0.55
CA ASP A 63 17.38 13.55 1.10
C ASP A 63 16.77 14.39 -0.04
N LEU A 64 17.54 14.65 -1.11
CA LEU A 64 17.03 15.34 -2.28
C LEU A 64 15.93 14.55 -2.99
N PHE A 65 16.05 13.23 -3.08
CA PHE A 65 15.00 12.38 -3.67
C PHE A 65 13.69 12.52 -2.88
N VAL A 66 13.74 12.52 -1.55
CA VAL A 66 12.58 12.76 -0.68
C VAL A 66 12.02 14.18 -0.84
N GLN A 67 12.89 15.19 -0.92
CA GLN A 67 12.50 16.60 -1.11
C GLN A 67 11.74 16.81 -2.42
N LEU A 68 12.12 16.10 -3.48
CA LEU A 68 11.49 16.14 -4.80
C LEU A 68 10.29 15.18 -4.93
N ASP A 69 9.68 14.80 -3.80
CA ASP A 69 8.51 13.93 -3.69
C ASP A 69 8.70 12.52 -4.27
N GLY A 70 9.93 12.01 -4.22
CA GLY A 70 10.30 10.64 -4.58
C GLY A 70 9.42 9.58 -3.92
N LEU A 71 9.00 9.81 -2.67
CA LEU A 71 8.12 8.91 -1.92
C LEU A 71 6.74 8.74 -2.55
N GLN A 72 6.19 9.76 -3.22
CA GLN A 72 4.90 9.62 -3.90
C GLN A 72 4.98 8.67 -5.10
N PHE A 73 6.14 8.58 -5.75
CA PHE A 73 6.36 7.61 -6.81
C PHE A 73 6.41 6.20 -6.24
N ILE A 74 7.17 5.99 -5.16
CA ILE A 74 7.26 4.69 -4.49
C ILE A 74 5.88 4.23 -3.97
N ASP A 75 5.11 5.13 -3.36
CA ASP A 75 3.74 4.84 -2.91
C ASP A 75 2.85 4.36 -4.05
N LYS A 76 2.84 5.09 -5.17
CA LYS A 76 2.09 4.69 -6.38
C LYS A 76 2.55 3.33 -6.89
N TRP A 77 3.85 3.11 -6.99
CA TRP A 77 4.41 1.86 -7.52
C TRP A 77 4.10 0.66 -6.62
N LEU A 78 4.11 0.82 -5.31
CA LEU A 78 3.68 -0.23 -4.38
C LEU A 78 2.20 -0.56 -4.54
N LYS A 79 1.33 0.44 -4.72
CA LYS A 79 -0.10 0.21 -4.99
C LYS A 79 -0.32 -0.54 -6.30
N ASP A 80 0.34 -0.10 -7.36
CA ASP A 80 0.25 -0.72 -8.69
C ASP A 80 0.77 -2.17 -8.66
N ALA A 81 1.93 -2.39 -8.03
CA ALA A 81 2.55 -3.71 -7.92
C ALA A 81 1.71 -4.67 -7.05
N LYS A 82 1.16 -4.20 -5.92
CA LYS A 82 0.25 -5.01 -5.08
C LYS A 82 -0.98 -5.44 -5.87
N LYS A 83 -1.61 -4.50 -6.60
CA LYS A 83 -2.78 -4.80 -7.43
C LYS A 83 -2.45 -5.85 -8.48
N PHE A 84 -1.36 -5.66 -9.21
CA PHE A 84 -0.93 -6.57 -10.27
C PHE A 84 -0.51 -7.94 -9.73
N SER A 85 0.17 -7.99 -8.59
CA SER A 85 0.52 -9.26 -7.93
C SER A 85 -0.71 -10.08 -7.57
N ASN A 86 -1.79 -9.44 -7.07
CA ASN A 86 -3.04 -10.12 -6.78
C ASN A 86 -3.75 -10.65 -8.03
N GLU A 87 -3.55 -10.02 -9.19
CA GLU A 87 -4.17 -10.42 -10.47
C GLU A 87 -3.40 -11.55 -11.17
N THR A 88 -2.06 -11.53 -11.12
CA THR A 88 -1.22 -12.42 -11.95
C THR A 88 -0.37 -13.42 -11.14
N GLY A 89 -0.09 -13.15 -9.87
CA GLY A 89 0.76 -14.01 -9.02
C GLY A 89 2.21 -14.13 -9.51
N GLU A 90 2.69 -13.19 -10.32
CA GLU A 90 4.02 -13.24 -10.93
C GLU A 90 5.13 -12.88 -9.94
N SER A 91 6.14 -13.74 -9.82
CA SER A 91 7.23 -13.59 -8.83
C SER A 91 8.06 -12.32 -9.00
N PHE A 92 8.26 -11.83 -10.23
CA PHE A 92 9.05 -10.61 -10.47
C PHE A 92 8.38 -9.36 -9.88
N VAL A 93 7.05 -9.40 -9.72
CA VAL A 93 6.29 -8.30 -9.11
C VAL A 93 6.59 -8.24 -7.62
N GLU A 94 6.65 -9.40 -6.97
CA GLU A 94 7.01 -9.53 -5.55
C GLU A 94 8.48 -9.13 -5.30
N GLU A 95 9.37 -9.42 -6.25
CA GLU A 95 10.74 -8.92 -6.26
C GLU A 95 10.79 -7.39 -6.41
N SER A 96 9.94 -6.79 -7.25
CA SER A 96 9.85 -5.34 -7.37
C SER A 96 9.36 -4.69 -6.08
N ILE A 97 8.29 -5.23 -5.46
CA ILE A 97 7.79 -4.79 -4.14
C ILE A 97 8.92 -4.86 -3.11
N SER A 98 9.66 -5.96 -3.11
CA SER A 98 10.81 -6.16 -2.24
C SER A 98 11.89 -5.09 -2.39
N HIS A 99 12.26 -4.72 -3.62
CA HIS A 99 13.23 -3.64 -3.84
C HIS A 99 12.68 -2.27 -3.46
N LEU A 100 11.38 -2.02 -3.66
CA LEU A 100 10.72 -0.78 -3.26
C LEU A 100 10.74 -0.62 -1.73
N LEU A 101 10.46 -1.68 -0.98
CA LEU A 101 10.58 -1.68 0.48
C LEU A 101 12.03 -1.44 0.92
N GLN A 102 13.00 -2.09 0.26
CA GLN A 102 14.41 -1.86 0.55
C GLN A 102 14.87 -0.42 0.25
N ALA A 103 14.34 0.21 -0.79
CA ALA A 103 14.61 1.62 -1.06
C ALA A 103 14.07 2.50 0.07
N LEU A 104 12.88 2.20 0.61
CA LEU A 104 12.30 2.93 1.74
C LEU A 104 13.13 2.77 3.02
N GLU A 105 13.72 1.59 3.26
CA GLU A 105 14.63 1.38 4.40
C GLU A 105 15.85 2.32 4.36
N LYS A 106 16.27 2.75 3.17
CA LYS A 106 17.43 3.64 2.98
C LYS A 106 17.06 5.11 3.08
N LEU A 107 15.81 5.47 2.81
CA LEU A 107 15.35 6.85 2.88
C LEU A 107 15.10 7.22 4.35
N HIS A 108 15.86 8.19 4.85
CA HIS A 108 15.55 8.79 6.15
C HIS A 108 14.36 9.72 5.94
N VAL A 109 13.16 9.27 6.31
CA VAL A 109 11.93 10.03 6.05
C VAL A 109 11.42 10.70 7.31
N ASP A 110 11.29 12.03 7.27
CA ASP A 110 10.60 12.79 8.31
C ASP A 110 9.11 12.45 8.38
N ASP A 111 8.53 12.51 9.58
CA ASP A 111 7.11 12.21 9.82
C ASP A 111 6.14 12.94 8.90
N LYS A 112 6.43 14.22 8.63
CA LYS A 112 5.62 15.04 7.74
C LYS A 112 5.55 14.44 6.33
N LYS A 113 6.67 13.92 5.82
CA LYS A 113 6.78 13.32 4.50
C LYS A 113 6.13 11.93 4.46
N LEU A 114 6.27 11.13 5.51
CA LEU A 114 5.57 9.85 5.66
C LEU A 114 4.04 10.04 5.64
N VAL A 115 3.51 11.02 6.37
CA VAL A 115 2.06 11.32 6.37
C VAL A 115 1.60 11.86 5.01
N SER A 116 2.30 12.84 4.43
CA SER A 116 1.89 13.48 3.17
C SER A 116 1.92 12.55 1.94
N SER A 117 2.75 11.49 1.98
CA SER A 117 2.90 10.53 0.88
C SER A 117 1.95 9.33 0.98
N ASN A 118 1.24 9.14 2.10
CA ASN A 118 0.43 7.96 2.42
C ASN A 118 1.21 6.62 2.45
N ILE A 119 2.54 6.67 2.40
CA ILE A 119 3.37 5.47 2.25
C ILE A 119 3.22 4.50 3.44
N CYS A 120 3.06 5.00 4.67
CA CYS A 120 2.80 4.16 5.84
C CYS A 120 1.56 3.29 5.66
N THR A 121 0.48 3.84 5.09
CA THR A 121 -0.76 3.10 4.85
C THR A 121 -0.54 2.02 3.79
N THR A 122 0.14 2.35 2.70
CA THR A 122 0.46 1.42 1.62
C THR A 122 1.35 0.27 2.07
N VAL A 123 2.35 0.53 2.93
CA VAL A 123 3.21 -0.50 3.50
C VAL A 123 2.41 -1.38 4.49
N ARG A 124 1.53 -0.79 5.31
CA ARG A 124 0.63 -1.56 6.19
C ARG A 124 -0.30 -2.49 5.40
N ASP A 125 -0.79 -2.03 4.26
CA ASP A 125 -1.62 -2.80 3.36
C ASP A 125 -0.90 -4.02 2.76
N LEU A 126 0.45 -4.05 2.76
CA LEU A 126 1.23 -5.21 2.33
C LEU A 126 1.30 -6.32 3.39
N LEU A 127 0.87 -6.08 4.63
CA LEU A 127 0.78 -7.14 5.66
C LEU A 127 -0.26 -8.20 5.33
N GLY A 128 -1.18 -7.91 4.41
CA GLY A 128 -2.13 -8.89 3.84
C GLY A 128 -1.64 -9.59 2.57
N HIS A 129 -0.37 -9.42 2.18
CA HIS A 129 0.18 -10.03 0.98
C HIS A 129 0.51 -11.52 1.18
N ASN A 130 0.32 -12.34 0.13
CA ASN A 130 0.49 -13.80 0.22
C ASN A 130 1.95 -14.26 0.34
N ASN A 131 2.90 -13.43 -0.13
CA ASN A 131 4.33 -13.72 -0.05
C ASN A 131 4.91 -13.33 1.32
N SER A 132 5.45 -14.32 2.03
CA SER A 132 6.05 -14.12 3.36
C SER A 132 7.23 -13.17 3.38
N LYS A 133 8.09 -13.15 2.34
CA LYS A 133 9.23 -12.22 2.26
C LYS A 133 8.77 -10.77 2.15
N VAL A 134 7.72 -10.53 1.37
CA VAL A 134 7.10 -9.20 1.25
C VAL A 134 6.50 -8.79 2.59
N LEU A 135 5.75 -9.69 3.23
CA LEU A 135 5.14 -9.46 4.53
C LEU A 135 6.18 -9.15 5.62
N ASP A 136 7.24 -9.94 5.71
CA ASP A 136 8.28 -9.79 6.74
C ASP A 136 9.04 -8.47 6.58
N ARG A 137 9.33 -8.05 5.33
CA ARG A 137 9.95 -6.75 5.04
C ARG A 137 9.02 -5.59 5.38
N ALA A 138 7.74 -5.68 5.00
CA ALA A 138 6.77 -4.64 5.31
C ALA A 138 6.61 -4.47 6.83
N ARG A 139 6.59 -5.58 7.59
CA ARG A 139 6.57 -5.54 9.06
C ARG A 139 7.83 -4.88 9.63
N ALA A 140 9.01 -5.31 9.21
CA ALA A 140 10.27 -4.75 9.70
C ALA A 140 10.40 -3.24 9.43
N LEU A 141 9.93 -2.79 8.26
CA LEU A 141 9.92 -1.37 7.89
C LEU A 141 8.92 -0.54 8.72
N LEU A 142 7.74 -1.10 9.03
CA LEU A 142 6.79 -0.43 9.92
C LEU A 142 7.32 -0.35 11.34
N ASP A 143 7.93 -1.42 11.85
CA ASP A 143 8.50 -1.45 13.20
C ASP A 143 9.63 -0.41 13.35
N SER A 144 10.45 -0.18 12.30
CA SER A 144 11.47 0.86 12.33
C SER A 144 10.85 2.26 12.37
N TRP A 145 9.77 2.51 11.61
CA TRP A 145 9.06 3.79 11.64
C TRP A 145 8.21 4.02 12.91
N GLU A 146 7.71 2.96 13.56
CA GLU A 146 6.96 3.07 14.82
C GLU A 146 7.87 3.45 15.99
N ASN A 147 9.11 2.95 16.02
CA ASN A 147 10.13 3.40 16.95
C ASN A 147 10.43 4.90 16.78
N ASP A 148 10.30 5.40 15.55
CA ASP A 148 10.44 6.81 15.20
C ASP A 148 9.10 7.61 15.36
N ARG A 149 8.02 6.97 15.87
CA ARG A 149 6.65 7.53 16.09
C ARG A 149 5.95 8.02 14.82
N SER A 150 6.40 7.62 13.64
CA SER A 150 6.00 8.28 12.40
C SER A 150 4.67 7.80 11.81
N CYS A 151 4.38 6.50 11.91
CA CYS A 151 3.25 5.87 11.21
C CYS A 151 2.00 5.67 12.09
N ASN A 152 2.05 6.08 13.36
CA ASN A 152 1.10 5.73 14.42
C ASN A 152 -0.16 6.63 14.36
N ALA A 153 -0.07 7.78 13.71
CA ALA A 153 -1.14 8.79 13.64
C ALA A 153 -2.32 8.41 12.73
N SER A 154 -2.17 7.42 11.83
CA SER A 154 -3.24 7.00 10.91
C SER A 154 -4.11 5.86 11.44
N SER A 155 -3.88 5.37 12.67
CA SER A 155 -4.63 4.27 13.28
C SER A 155 -5.62 4.74 14.36
N MET A 156 -6.49 5.69 14.02
CA MET A 156 -7.64 6.04 14.86
C MET A 156 -8.91 6.18 14.01
N ASN A 157 -9.44 5.04 13.56
CA ASN A 157 -10.88 4.92 13.31
C ASN A 157 -11.32 3.46 13.49
N ILE A 158 -11.44 3.04 14.75
CA ILE A 158 -12.36 1.98 15.11
C ILE A 158 -13.19 2.56 16.25
N ASP A 159 -14.46 2.82 15.96
CA ASP A 159 -15.52 3.06 16.93
C ASP A 159 -15.44 1.95 17.99
N ARG A 160 -14.78 2.23 19.11
CA ARG A 160 -14.94 1.42 20.32
C ARG A 160 -16.24 1.87 20.95
N VAL A 161 -17.34 1.26 20.52
CA VAL A 161 -18.55 1.19 21.34
C VAL A 161 -18.14 0.45 22.62
N GLU A 162 -17.99 1.24 23.67
CA GLU A 162 -17.75 0.83 25.05
C GLU A 162 -19.00 0.07 25.53
N PRO A 163 -18.92 -1.23 25.89
CA PRO A 163 -20.01 -1.87 26.59
C PRO A 163 -19.92 -1.46 28.05
N LEU A 164 -20.75 -0.49 28.45
CA LEU A 164 -20.97 -0.19 29.86
C LEU A 164 -21.49 -1.45 30.56
N THR A 165 -20.68 -1.91 31.50
CA THR A 165 -20.97 -2.93 32.49
C THR A 165 -22.26 -2.61 33.23
N ASN A 166 -23.15 -3.60 33.39
CA ASN A 166 -24.00 -3.69 34.57
C ASN A 166 -24.23 -5.18 34.87
N ASN A 167 -23.56 -5.65 35.91
CA ASN A 167 -23.96 -6.85 36.64
C ASN A 167 -25.17 -6.47 37.50
N ASP A 168 -26.26 -7.22 37.42
CA ASP A 168 -27.03 -7.53 38.62
C ASP A 168 -27.82 -8.83 38.45
N MET A 169 -27.64 -9.69 39.43
CA MET A 169 -28.11 -11.07 39.50
C MET A 169 -29.45 -11.12 40.25
N GLN A 170 -30.49 -11.59 39.54
CA GLN A 170 -31.48 -12.61 39.95
C GLN A 170 -32.50 -12.31 41.10
N ILE A 171 -33.74 -12.75 40.84
CA ILE A 171 -34.72 -13.42 41.75
C ILE A 171 -36.15 -12.80 41.84
N THR A 172 -37.06 -13.52 41.15
CA THR A 172 -38.46 -13.93 41.46
C THR A 172 -39.72 -13.05 41.30
N ALA A 173 -40.71 -13.74 40.71
CA ALA A 173 -42.15 -13.84 40.99
C ALA A 173 -43.14 -12.98 40.19
N ASP A 174 -43.79 -13.66 39.24
CA ASP A 174 -45.23 -13.75 38.95
C ASP A 174 -46.11 -12.48 38.96
N SER A 175 -46.70 -12.16 37.79
CA SER A 175 -48.17 -12.07 37.64
C SER A 175 -48.59 -11.89 36.16
N GLU A 176 -49.19 -12.95 35.61
CA GLU A 176 -50.48 -12.97 34.89
C GLU A 176 -51.03 -11.68 34.20
N ARG A 177 -51.17 -11.71 32.86
CA ARG A 177 -52.47 -11.75 32.13
C ARG A 177 -52.37 -11.31 30.65
N ASP A 178 -52.87 -12.22 29.79
CA ASP A 178 -53.70 -12.05 28.60
C ASP A 178 -53.59 -10.81 27.67
N SER A 179 -53.29 -11.05 26.39
CA SER A 179 -54.32 -11.05 25.32
C SER A 179 -53.75 -10.98 23.89
N LYS A 180 -54.08 -12.03 23.11
CA LYS A 180 -54.67 -12.06 21.75
C LYS A 180 -53.98 -11.36 20.55
N HIS A 181 -53.70 -12.21 19.55
CA HIS A 181 -54.05 -12.14 18.12
C HIS A 181 -53.84 -10.82 17.34
N SER A 182 -52.99 -10.89 16.29
CA SER A 182 -53.40 -10.55 14.92
C SER A 182 -52.38 -11.06 13.90
N GLU A 183 -52.91 -11.70 12.87
CA GLU A 183 -52.25 -12.30 11.72
C GLU A 183 -51.70 -11.29 10.68
N PHE A 184 -50.64 -11.74 9.99
CA PHE A 184 -50.38 -11.71 8.55
C PHE A 184 -50.74 -10.46 7.70
N SER A 185 -49.75 -9.89 7.01
CA SER A 185 -49.94 -9.44 5.62
C SER A 185 -48.63 -9.18 4.86
N VAL A 186 -48.40 -10.08 3.87
CA VAL A 186 -48.04 -9.84 2.46
C VAL A 186 -46.95 -8.82 2.10
N GLY A 187 -45.92 -9.33 1.41
CA GLY A 187 -45.70 -8.88 0.02
C GLY A 187 -44.31 -8.41 -0.37
N GLY A 188 -43.79 -8.96 -1.47
CA GLY A 188 -42.87 -8.25 -2.36
C GLY A 188 -41.47 -8.82 -2.45
N ALA A 189 -41.27 -9.67 -3.45
CA ALA A 189 -39.99 -10.22 -3.85
C ALA A 189 -39.33 -9.37 -4.96
N LEU A 190 -38.04 -9.64 -5.17
CA LEU A 190 -37.23 -9.42 -6.38
C LEU A 190 -36.77 -7.98 -6.65
N ILE A 191 -35.45 -7.72 -6.57
CA ILE A 191 -34.59 -7.49 -7.74
C ILE A 191 -33.18 -8.04 -7.44
N SER A 192 -32.94 -9.29 -7.86
CA SER A 192 -31.60 -9.78 -8.22
C SER A 192 -31.47 -9.58 -9.73
N VAL A 193 -30.66 -8.63 -10.19
CA VAL A 193 -30.13 -8.60 -11.56
C VAL A 193 -28.77 -7.92 -11.50
N ILE A 194 -27.69 -8.71 -11.62
CA ILE A 194 -26.48 -8.50 -12.44
C ILE A 194 -25.56 -9.70 -12.10
N ILE A 195 -25.97 -10.90 -12.53
CA ILE A 195 -25.07 -12.02 -12.81
C ILE A 195 -25.68 -12.74 -14.01
N MET A 196 -25.29 -12.35 -15.23
CA MET A 196 -25.28 -13.19 -16.44
C MET A 196 -24.98 -12.32 -17.66
N VAL A 197 -23.70 -12.04 -17.90
CA VAL A 197 -23.20 -11.86 -19.28
C VAL A 197 -21.93 -12.68 -19.40
N THR A 198 -22.12 -13.98 -19.51
CA THR A 198 -21.18 -14.91 -20.13
C THR A 198 -22.00 -15.92 -20.94
N MET A 199 -21.62 -16.11 -22.21
CA MET A 199 -21.86 -17.31 -23.03
C MET A 199 -23.18 -17.40 -23.84
N THR A 200 -23.12 -16.93 -25.08
CA THR A 200 -23.70 -17.62 -26.26
C THR A 200 -23.00 -17.06 -27.51
N LYS A 201 -21.96 -17.68 -28.07
CA LYS A 201 -21.99 -18.77 -29.05
C LYS A 201 -23.07 -18.61 -30.12
N ASN A 202 -22.67 -18.04 -31.26
CA ASN A 202 -22.81 -18.69 -32.57
C ASN A 202 -21.67 -18.24 -33.48
#